data_AF-A0AAW2EFV2-F1
#
_entry.id   AF-A0AAW2EFV2-F1
#
_cell.length_a   1.000
_cell.length_b   1.000
_cell.length_c   1.000
_cell.angle_alpha   90.00
_cell.angle_beta   90.00
_cell.angle_gamma   90.00
#
_symmetry.space_group_name_H-M   'P 1'
#
loop_
_entity.id
_entity.type
_entity.pdbx_description
1 polymer ?
#
loop_
_entity_poly.entity_id
_entity_poly.type
_entity_poly.pdbx_seq_one_letter_code
_entity_poly.pdbx_strand_id
1 'polypeptide(L)'
;MNLEVELIAGVIKGGPPPAHLPAPRLIKIFIAGERDDFPEERKQLLEVVGPELQSIYDDMGIEVLLVDMQYGAGDNPDADPHLAEYILEEINASHRHSRGCFFLLLTGTNYTVGWVPTELKEATYRTLLAHCALLKDHYEHNGHSYVLNANR
;
A
#
# COMPACT_ATOMS: atom_id res chain seq x y z
N MET A 1 -3.28 36.00 -1.69
CA MET A 1 -3.15 34.80 -0.84
C MET A 1 -4.11 33.79 -1.40
N ASN A 2 -3.62 32.67 -1.95
CA ASN A 2 -4.40 31.79 -2.83
C ASN A 2 -5.35 30.90 -2.02
N LEU A 3 -6.66 31.03 -2.28
CA LEU A 3 -7.75 30.25 -1.67
C LEU A 3 -7.51 28.73 -1.73
N GLU A 4 -6.84 28.26 -2.79
CA GLU A 4 -6.48 26.86 -3.00
C GLU A 4 -5.53 26.30 -1.94
N VAL A 5 -4.64 27.14 -1.39
CA VAL A 5 -3.63 26.71 -0.41
C VAL A 5 -4.27 26.46 0.96
N GLU A 6 -5.24 27.30 1.36
CA GLU A 6 -6.04 27.07 2.57
C GLU A 6 -6.98 25.86 2.41
N LEU A 7 -7.48 25.62 1.19
CA LEU A 7 -8.33 24.48 0.86
C LEU A 7 -7.61 23.14 1.03
N ILE A 8 -6.39 23.08 0.50
CA ILE A 8 -5.52 21.91 0.57
C ILE A 8 -5.06 21.71 2.01
N ALA A 9 -4.68 22.77 2.71
CA ALA A 9 -4.31 22.70 4.13
C ALA A 9 -5.48 22.28 5.03
N GLY A 10 -6.72 22.70 4.72
CA GLY A 10 -7.92 22.30 5.45
C GLY A 10 -8.21 20.81 5.30
N VAL A 11 -8.20 20.30 4.07
CA VAL A 11 -8.51 18.89 3.80
C VAL A 11 -7.38 17.94 4.23
N ILE A 12 -6.11 18.37 4.13
CA ILE A 12 -4.96 17.60 4.66
C ILE A 12 -4.97 17.58 6.20
N LYS A 13 -5.62 18.55 6.86
CA LYS A 13 -5.79 18.62 8.32
C LYS A 13 -7.15 18.07 8.82
N GLY A 14 -7.98 17.47 7.95
CA GLY A 14 -9.26 16.87 8.32
C GLY A 14 -10.48 17.81 8.34
N GLY A 15 -10.40 19.00 7.76
CA GLY A 15 -11.52 19.92 7.57
C GLY A 15 -12.36 19.63 6.31
N PRO A 16 -13.65 20.01 6.29
CA PRO A 16 -14.56 19.69 5.19
C PRO A 16 -14.16 20.39 3.88
N PRO A 17 -14.28 19.72 2.72
CA PRO A 17 -14.02 20.34 1.42
C PRO A 17 -15.06 21.42 1.10
N PRO A 18 -14.72 22.45 0.31
CA PRO A 18 -15.67 23.50 -0.06
C PRO A 18 -16.76 22.97 -1.00
N ALA A 19 -17.95 23.57 -0.89
CA ALA A 19 -19.20 23.13 -1.53
C ALA A 19 -19.21 23.04 -3.07
N HIS A 20 -18.18 23.54 -3.75
CA HIS A 20 -18.08 23.56 -5.22
C HIS A 20 -17.23 22.41 -5.80
N LEU A 21 -16.55 21.63 -4.96
CA LEU A 21 -15.81 20.44 -5.40
C LEU A 21 -16.71 19.20 -5.33
N PRO A 22 -16.63 18.27 -6.30
CA PRO A 22 -17.29 16.98 -6.16
C PRO A 22 -16.73 16.29 -4.91
N ALA A 23 -17.62 15.79 -4.06
CA ALA A 23 -17.24 15.17 -2.81
C ALA A 23 -16.30 13.98 -3.09
N PRO A 24 -15.08 13.96 -2.51
CA PRO A 24 -14.32 12.72 -2.45
C PRO A 24 -15.12 11.72 -1.62
N ARG A 25 -15.46 10.58 -2.20
CA ARG A 25 -16.32 9.60 -1.54
C ARG A 25 -15.55 8.51 -0.79
N LEU A 26 -14.21 8.45 -0.91
CA LEU A 26 -13.42 7.35 -0.34
C LEU A 26 -12.03 7.77 0.16
N ILE A 27 -11.76 7.42 1.41
CA ILE A 27 -10.44 7.40 2.04
C ILE A 27 -10.03 5.93 2.17
N LYS A 28 -9.07 5.47 1.36
CA LYS A 28 -8.57 4.08 1.40
C LYS A 28 -7.17 4.07 1.99
N ILE A 29 -7.02 3.45 3.17
CA ILE A 29 -5.78 3.40 3.93
C ILE A 29 -5.27 1.96 3.96
N PHE A 30 -4.12 1.73 3.34
CA PHE A 30 -3.41 0.46 3.45
C PHE A 30 -2.64 0.38 4.76
N ILE A 31 -2.79 -0.71 5.49
CA ILE A 31 -2.02 -1.04 6.69
C ILE A 31 -1.02 -2.12 6.30
N ALA A 32 0.25 -1.76 6.33
CA ALA A 32 1.37 -2.64 6.05
C ALA A 32 2.18 -2.90 7.32
N GLY A 33 2.78 -4.08 7.39
CA GLY A 33 3.62 -4.53 8.49
C GLY A 33 3.95 -6.01 8.30
N GLU A 34 4.92 -6.50 9.08
CA GLU A 34 5.22 -7.93 9.12
C GLU A 34 4.02 -8.72 9.65
N ARG A 35 3.76 -9.88 9.05
CA ARG A 35 2.58 -10.72 9.37
C ARG A 35 2.46 -11.08 10.84
N ASP A 36 3.57 -11.36 11.50
CA ASP A 36 3.60 -11.81 12.89
C ASP A 36 3.75 -10.64 13.89
N ASP A 37 4.02 -9.43 13.39
CA ASP A 37 4.11 -8.25 14.23
C ASP A 37 2.74 -7.56 14.36
N PHE A 38 2.52 -6.93 15.50
CA PHE A 38 1.34 -6.11 15.79
C PHE A 38 -0.05 -6.73 15.48
N PRO A 39 -0.31 -8.02 15.80
CA PRO A 39 -1.61 -8.62 15.50
C PRO A 39 -2.76 -7.94 16.25
N GLU A 40 -2.52 -7.54 17.50
CA GLU A 40 -3.54 -6.87 18.31
C GLU A 40 -3.79 -5.44 17.85
N GLU A 41 -2.76 -4.69 17.47
CA GLU A 41 -2.91 -3.31 16.96
C GLU A 41 -3.63 -3.31 15.61
N ARG A 42 -3.30 -4.24 14.69
CA ARG A 42 -4.04 -4.40 13.43
C ARG A 42 -5.50 -4.75 13.67
N LYS A 43 -5.77 -5.66 14.62
CA LYS A 43 -7.14 -5.97 15.04
C LYS A 43 -7.86 -4.75 15.58
N GLN A 44 -7.23 -3.95 16.46
CA GLN A 44 -7.81 -2.71 16.97
C GLN A 44 -8.06 -1.70 15.85
N LEU A 45 -7.16 -1.58 14.87
CA LEU A 45 -7.36 -0.72 13.71
C LEU A 45 -8.61 -1.12 12.93
N LEU A 46 -8.81 -2.41 12.65
CA LEU A 46 -9.94 -2.88 11.84
C LEU A 46 -11.26 -2.94 12.62
N GLU A 47 -11.25 -3.39 13.88
CA GLU A 47 -12.47 -3.66 14.66
C GLU A 47 -12.97 -2.44 15.45
N VAL A 48 -12.09 -1.48 15.75
CA VAL A 48 -12.42 -0.31 16.59
C VAL A 48 -12.22 0.98 15.81
N VAL A 49 -10.98 1.25 15.35
CA VAL A 49 -10.63 2.54 14.73
C VAL A 49 -11.34 2.73 13.39
N GLY A 50 -11.39 1.71 12.54
CA GLY A 50 -12.07 1.77 11.25
C GLY A 50 -13.55 2.14 11.37
N PRO A 51 -14.35 1.41 12.18
CA PRO A 51 -15.75 1.75 12.46
C PRO A 51 -15.93 3.13 13.10
N GLU A 52 -15.04 3.53 14.01
CA GLU A 52 -15.08 4.86 14.64
C GLU A 52 -14.84 5.97 13.59
N LEU A 53 -13.82 5.82 12.74
CA LEU A 53 -13.54 6.75 11.64
C LEU A 53 -14.72 6.82 10.66
N GLN A 54 -15.28 5.67 10.26
CA GLN A 54 -16.44 5.66 9.37
C GLN A 54 -17.61 6.44 9.99
N SER A 55 -17.92 6.21 11.28
CA SER A 55 -18.99 6.92 12.00
C SER A 55 -18.79 8.45 12.00
N ILE A 56 -17.55 8.92 12.16
CA ILE A 56 -17.23 10.36 12.16
C ILE A 56 -17.45 11.00 10.78
N TYR A 57 -17.17 10.26 9.72
CA TYR A 57 -17.17 10.77 8.34
C TYR A 57 -18.44 10.43 7.54
N ASP A 58 -19.33 9.60 8.09
CA ASP A 58 -20.57 9.15 7.45
C ASP A 58 -21.48 10.32 7.06
N ASP A 59 -21.68 11.27 7.99
CA ASP A 59 -22.49 12.47 7.79
C ASP A 59 -21.93 13.40 6.68
N MET A 60 -20.63 13.28 6.38
CA MET A 60 -19.97 14.04 5.31
C MET A 60 -20.02 13.34 3.96
N GLY A 61 -20.60 12.13 3.89
CA GLY A 61 -20.66 11.30 2.69
C GLY A 61 -19.30 10.75 2.26
N ILE A 62 -18.39 10.58 3.22
CA ILE A 62 -17.04 10.04 3.00
C ILE A 62 -16.99 8.62 3.54
N GLU A 63 -16.65 7.67 2.67
CA GLU A 63 -16.35 6.29 3.03
C GLU A 63 -14.89 6.18 3.48
N VAL A 64 -14.63 5.44 4.55
CA VAL A 64 -13.30 5.12 5.06
C VAL A 64 -13.10 3.62 4.97
N LEU A 65 -12.08 3.21 4.23
CA LEU A 65 -11.72 1.82 4.03
C LEU A 65 -10.30 1.58 4.57
N LEU A 66 -10.20 0.80 5.63
CA LEU A 66 -8.92 0.26 6.11
C LEU A 66 -8.66 -1.09 5.45
N VAL A 67 -7.47 -1.25 4.88
CA VAL A 67 -7.06 -2.48 4.19
C VAL A 67 -5.80 -3.01 4.86
N ASP A 68 -5.95 -3.99 5.75
CA ASP A 68 -4.82 -4.75 6.28
C ASP A 68 -4.33 -5.75 5.24
N MET A 69 -3.09 -5.58 4.81
CA MET A 69 -2.43 -6.40 3.79
C MET A 69 -2.28 -7.87 4.20
N GLN A 70 -2.38 -8.17 5.49
CA GLN A 70 -2.17 -9.50 6.05
C GLN A 70 -3.50 -10.18 6.45
N TYR A 71 -4.61 -9.43 6.46
CA TYR A 71 -5.88 -9.92 6.99
C TYR A 71 -6.55 -10.93 6.04
N GLY A 72 -7.05 -12.03 6.61
CA GLY A 72 -7.84 -13.03 5.88
C GLY A 72 -7.05 -13.91 4.91
N ALA A 73 -5.72 -13.80 4.86
CA ALA A 73 -4.88 -14.63 4.01
C ALA A 73 -4.55 -15.98 4.69
N GLY A 74 -5.03 -17.08 4.10
CA GLY A 74 -4.73 -18.43 4.57
C GLY A 74 -3.24 -18.75 4.53
N ASP A 75 -2.58 -18.34 3.44
CA ASP A 75 -1.12 -18.40 3.26
C ASP A 75 -0.48 -17.02 3.49
N ASN A 76 0.85 -16.97 3.61
CA ASN A 76 1.57 -15.71 3.73
C ASN A 76 1.49 -14.91 2.41
N PRO A 77 0.81 -13.75 2.36
CA PRO A 77 0.71 -12.96 1.14
C PRO A 77 2.10 -12.47 0.69
N ASP A 78 3.06 -12.39 1.62
CA ASP A 78 4.42 -11.96 1.32
C ASP A 78 5.27 -12.99 0.57
N ALA A 79 4.75 -14.21 0.41
CA ALA A 79 5.37 -15.25 -0.39
C ALA A 79 5.03 -15.15 -1.89
N ASP A 80 3.99 -14.40 -2.27
CA ASP A 80 3.56 -14.26 -3.67
C ASP A 80 4.04 -12.92 -4.27
N PRO A 81 5.06 -12.93 -5.14
CA PRO A 81 5.58 -11.72 -5.76
C PRO A 81 4.57 -11.05 -6.70
N HIS A 82 3.61 -11.78 -7.27
CA HIS A 82 2.56 -11.19 -8.11
C HIS A 82 1.54 -10.44 -7.26
N LEU A 83 1.17 -10.98 -6.09
CA LEU A 83 0.29 -10.29 -5.16
C LEU A 83 0.90 -8.97 -4.68
N ALA A 84 2.20 -8.95 -4.41
CA ALA A 84 2.92 -7.74 -4.03
C ALA A 84 2.78 -6.62 -5.08
N GLU A 85 2.86 -6.95 -6.37
CA GLU A 85 2.68 -5.96 -7.45
C GLU A 85 1.27 -5.39 -7.50
N TYR A 86 0.24 -6.24 -7.39
CA TYR A 86 -1.15 -5.78 -7.33
C TYR A 86 -1.39 -4.84 -6.14
N ILE A 87 -0.83 -5.18 -4.97
CA ILE A 87 -0.98 -4.32 -3.78
C ILE A 87 -0.25 -3.00 -3.97
N LEU A 88 0.96 -3.00 -4.54
CA LEU A 88 1.69 -1.77 -4.86
C LEU A 88 0.94 -0.89 -5.87
N GLU A 89 0.30 -1.48 -6.88
CA GLU A 89 -0.55 -0.75 -7.82
C GLU A 89 -1.75 -0.08 -7.13
N GLU A 90 -2.40 -0.80 -6.21
CA GLU A 90 -3.54 -0.30 -5.44
C GLU A 90 -3.16 0.78 -4.43
N ILE A 91 -2.00 0.66 -3.76
CA ILE A 91 -1.45 1.70 -2.90
C ILE A 91 -1.17 2.96 -3.74
N ASN A 92 -0.56 2.79 -4.92
CA ASN A 92 -0.30 3.90 -5.84
C ASN A 92 -1.59 4.55 -6.35
N ALA A 93 -2.63 3.77 -6.64
CA ALA A 93 -3.94 4.30 -7.01
C ALA A 93 -4.56 5.10 -5.85
N SER A 94 -4.45 4.59 -4.63
CA SER A 94 -4.95 5.27 -3.42
C SER A 94 -4.19 6.57 -3.15
N HIS A 95 -2.88 6.60 -3.35
CA HIS A 95 -2.10 7.83 -3.28
C HIS A 95 -2.53 8.88 -4.33
N ARG A 96 -2.90 8.45 -5.54
CA ARG A 96 -3.33 9.35 -6.62
C ARG A 96 -4.75 9.89 -6.43
N HIS A 97 -5.66 9.08 -5.88
CA HIS A 97 -7.09 9.34 -5.95
C HIS A 97 -7.77 9.50 -4.59
N SER A 98 -7.22 8.92 -3.53
CA SER A 98 -7.74 9.08 -2.18
C SER A 98 -7.30 10.42 -1.60
N ARG A 99 -8.14 11.02 -0.76
CA ARG A 99 -7.82 12.30 -0.09
C ARG A 99 -7.54 12.02 1.38
N GLY A 100 -6.35 12.39 1.83
CA GLY A 100 -5.92 12.18 3.21
C GLY A 100 -4.84 11.10 3.32
N CYS A 101 -4.79 10.46 4.47
CA CYS A 101 -3.91 9.31 4.69
C CYS A 101 -4.31 8.18 3.73
N PHE A 102 -3.34 7.54 3.08
CA PHE A 102 -3.56 6.42 2.16
C PHE A 102 -2.73 5.19 2.52
N PHE A 103 -1.78 5.33 3.44
CA PHE A 103 -0.83 4.28 3.82
C PHE A 103 -0.36 4.47 5.25
N LEU A 104 -0.32 3.36 6.00
CA LEU A 104 0.16 3.27 7.37
C LEU A 104 1.10 2.07 7.48
N LEU A 105 2.33 2.33 7.91
CA LEU A 105 3.35 1.30 8.11
C LEU A 105 3.57 1.05 9.60
N LEU A 106 3.36 -0.19 10.03
CA LEU A 106 3.70 -0.67 11.37
C LEU A 106 5.12 -1.22 11.36
N THR A 107 6.06 -0.44 11.89
CA THR A 107 7.48 -0.80 11.89
C THR A 107 7.85 -1.59 13.14
N GLY A 108 8.15 -2.87 12.96
CA GLY A 108 8.60 -3.77 14.02
C GLY A 108 10.12 -3.98 14.03
N THR A 109 10.55 -4.98 14.80
CA THR A 109 11.97 -5.41 14.83
C THR A 109 12.25 -6.59 13.92
N ASN A 110 11.20 -7.27 13.45
CA ASN A 110 11.32 -8.37 12.51
C ASN A 110 11.29 -7.80 11.09
N TYR A 111 12.07 -8.39 10.19
CA TYR A 111 11.94 -8.16 8.76
C TYR A 111 12.11 -9.51 8.08
N THR A 112 10.99 -10.13 7.73
CA THR A 112 10.95 -11.45 7.11
C THR A 112 10.36 -11.39 5.70
N VAL A 113 9.78 -10.24 5.32
CA VAL A 113 9.23 -10.01 3.99
C VAL A 113 10.32 -9.95 2.93
N GLY A 114 10.16 -10.77 1.88
CA GLY A 114 11.09 -10.90 0.78
C GLY A 114 10.44 -10.65 -0.58
N TRP A 115 9.57 -9.64 -0.72
CA TRP A 115 9.02 -9.30 -2.03
C TRP A 115 10.16 -8.99 -3.00
N VAL A 116 10.14 -9.70 -4.12
CA VAL A 116 11.07 -9.48 -5.23
C VAL A 116 10.25 -9.01 -6.44
N PRO A 117 10.74 -8.02 -7.20
CA PRO A 117 10.04 -7.56 -8.40
C PRO A 117 9.84 -8.71 -9.39
N THR A 118 8.67 -8.83 -10.02
CA THR A 118 8.47 -9.86 -11.05
C THR A 118 9.20 -9.50 -12.34
N GLU A 119 9.52 -8.22 -12.54
CA GLU A 119 10.31 -7.73 -13.66
C GLU A 119 11.41 -6.76 -13.20
N LEU A 120 12.62 -6.96 -13.74
CA LEU A 120 13.77 -6.09 -13.57
C LEU A 120 14.23 -5.57 -14.93
N LYS A 121 14.39 -4.24 -15.07
CA LYS A 121 15.06 -3.65 -16.24
C LYS A 121 16.49 -4.19 -16.34
N GLU A 122 16.99 -4.38 -17.56
CA GLU A 122 18.33 -4.96 -17.79
C GLU A 122 19.43 -4.25 -16.98
N ALA A 123 19.42 -2.91 -16.94
CA ALA A 123 20.41 -2.15 -16.18
C ALA A 123 20.36 -2.45 -14.66
N THR A 124 19.14 -2.54 -14.11
CA THR A 124 18.92 -2.88 -12.69
C THR A 124 19.36 -4.31 -12.41
N TYR A 125 18.98 -5.26 -13.26
CA TYR A 125 19.36 -6.67 -13.13
C TYR A 125 20.88 -6.84 -13.13
N ARG A 126 21.58 -6.25 -14.11
CA ARG A 126 23.04 -6.32 -14.20
C ARG A 126 23.73 -5.73 -12.97
N THR A 127 23.19 -4.64 -12.42
CA THR A 127 23.70 -4.02 -11.19
C THR A 127 23.52 -4.95 -9.99
N LEU A 128 22.33 -5.52 -9.80
CA LEU A 128 22.04 -6.45 -8.71
C LEU A 128 22.84 -7.75 -8.83
N LEU A 129 23.04 -8.25 -10.04
CA LEU A 129 23.79 -9.47 -10.31
C LEU A 129 25.26 -9.37 -9.86
N ALA A 130 25.84 -8.17 -9.88
CA ALA A 130 27.19 -7.94 -9.36
C ALA A 130 27.31 -8.18 -7.85
N HIS A 131 26.18 -8.12 -7.13
CA HIS A 131 26.10 -8.28 -5.68
C HIS A 131 25.42 -9.58 -5.24
N CYS A 132 24.59 -10.19 -6.11
CA CYS A 132 23.88 -11.43 -5.79
C CYS A 132 23.81 -12.35 -7.02
N ALA A 133 24.64 -13.41 -7.00
CA ALA A 133 24.72 -14.38 -8.10
C ALA A 133 23.45 -15.25 -8.25
N LEU A 134 22.66 -15.38 -7.18
CA LEU A 134 21.41 -16.17 -7.16
C LEU A 134 20.37 -15.64 -8.15
N LEU A 135 20.45 -14.37 -8.55
CA LEU A 135 19.55 -13.80 -9.57
C LEU A 135 19.55 -14.58 -10.89
N LYS A 136 20.61 -15.33 -11.21
CA LYS A 136 20.67 -16.18 -12.42
C LYS A 136 19.72 -17.37 -12.37
N ASP A 137 19.46 -17.87 -11.17
CA ASP A 137 18.65 -19.07 -10.96
C ASP A 137 17.16 -18.74 -10.90
N HIS A 138 16.84 -17.47 -10.64
CA HIS A 138 15.47 -16.99 -10.41
C HIS A 138 14.93 -16.06 -11.50
N TYR A 139 15.76 -15.47 -12.37
CA TYR A 139 15.29 -14.56 -13.41
C TYR A 139 15.77 -14.95 -14.80
N GLU A 140 14.88 -14.80 -15.79
CA GLU A 140 15.14 -15.13 -17.19
C GLU A 140 15.05 -13.89 -18.07
N HIS A 141 15.95 -13.78 -19.05
CA HIS A 141 15.99 -12.63 -19.95
C HIS A 141 14.82 -12.67 -20.94
N ASN A 142 14.04 -11.59 -21.00
CA ASN A 142 12.90 -11.41 -21.89
C ASN A 142 12.99 -10.07 -22.63
N GLY A 143 13.68 -10.05 -23.78
CA GLY A 143 13.81 -8.86 -24.62
C GLY A 143 14.71 -7.78 -24.00
N HIS A 144 14.12 -6.83 -23.28
CA HIS A 144 14.81 -5.69 -22.66
C HIS A 144 14.78 -5.70 -21.13
N SER A 145 14.27 -6.79 -20.54
CA SER A 145 14.12 -6.97 -19.11
C SER A 145 14.40 -8.41 -18.71
N TYR A 146 14.39 -8.65 -17.39
CA TYR A 146 14.52 -9.95 -16.77
C TYR A 146 13.26 -10.23 -15.96
N VAL A 147 12.62 -11.36 -16.19
CA VAL A 147 11.36 -11.75 -15.55
C VAL A 147 11.62 -12.86 -14.54
N LEU A 148 10.99 -12.75 -13.37
CA LEU A 148 11.06 -13.72 -12.28
C LEU A 148 10.41 -15.04 -12.71
N ASN A 149 11.12 -16.14 -12.50
CA ASN A 149 10.60 -17.50 -12.67
C ASN A 149 9.82 -17.90 -11.41
N ALA A 150 8.61 -17.37 -11.26
CA ALA A 150 7.74 -17.57 -10.09
C ALA A 150 6.96 -18.90 -10.10
N ASN A 151 7.18 -19.77 -11.11
CA ASN A 151 6.48 -21.04 -11.28
C ASN A 151 7.31 -22.27 -10.86
N ARG A 152 8.37 -22.09 -10.06
CA ARG A 152 9.21 -23.17 -9.52
C ARG A 152 9.09 -23.30 -8.02
#